data_AF-A0A2C5YUZ4-F1
#
_entry.id   AF-A0A2C5YUZ4-F1
#
_cell.length_a   1.000
_cell.length_b   1.000
_cell.length_c   1.000
_cell.angle_alpha   90.00
_cell.angle_beta   90.00
_cell.angle_gamma   90.00
#
_symmetry.space_group_name_H-M   'P 1'
#
loop_
_entity.id
_entity.type
_entity.pdbx_description
1 polymer ?
#
loop_
_entity_poly.entity_id
_entity_poly.type
_entity_poly.pdbx_seq_one_letter_code
_entity_poly.pdbx_strand_id
1 'polypeptide(L)'
;MRLSLLAVATTAAVTAAQRPMDTSICDYYTTALLKDNTADNQEKLLTLLVNTVVIGNYTMPNTGVKVPGILAPGQVDGEMVNLLPYFDGSLKSTNKGHGHGEAVNFLDGGGAEPLKKNMPANDMSSRQ
;
A
#
# COMPACT_ATOMS: atom_id res chain seq x y z
N MET A 1 1.87 -47.64 -43.93
CA MET A 1 1.11 -47.08 -42.78
C MET A 1 1.83 -45.83 -42.33
N ARG A 2 1.12 -44.71 -42.32
CA ARG A 2 1.63 -43.34 -42.14
C ARG A 2 2.08 -43.15 -40.69
N LEU A 3 3.30 -42.66 -40.44
CA LEU A 3 3.64 -42.06 -39.14
C LEU A 3 3.55 -40.54 -39.28
N SER A 4 2.43 -40.03 -38.79
CA SER A 4 2.05 -38.63 -38.75
C SER A 4 2.95 -37.83 -37.79
N LEU A 5 3.27 -36.60 -38.19
CA LEU A 5 3.84 -35.55 -37.34
C LEU A 5 3.04 -35.40 -36.04
N LEU A 6 3.71 -35.40 -34.90
CA LEU A 6 3.21 -34.73 -33.69
C LEU A 6 4.09 -33.52 -33.42
N ALA A 7 3.53 -32.34 -33.70
CA ALA A 7 4.05 -31.06 -33.26
C ALA A 7 4.02 -31.01 -31.72
N VAL A 8 5.18 -30.73 -31.11
CA VAL A 8 5.26 -30.46 -29.67
C VAL A 8 4.67 -29.07 -29.41
N ALA A 9 3.70 -29.05 -28.50
CA ALA A 9 2.88 -27.91 -28.13
C ALA A 9 3.72 -26.69 -27.70
N THR A 10 3.33 -25.53 -28.21
CA THR A 10 3.71 -24.21 -27.72
C THR A 10 3.44 -24.11 -26.22
N THR A 11 4.46 -23.86 -25.42
CA THR A 11 4.27 -23.42 -24.02
C THR A 11 3.54 -22.08 -24.04
N ALA A 12 2.25 -22.12 -23.74
CA ALA A 12 1.39 -20.97 -23.62
C ALA A 12 1.92 -20.01 -22.54
N ALA A 13 1.87 -18.73 -22.87
CA ALA A 13 2.36 -17.59 -22.10
C ALA A 13 1.78 -17.55 -20.67
N VAL A 14 2.66 -17.59 -19.67
CA VAL A 14 2.40 -17.04 -18.34
C VAL A 14 2.95 -15.62 -18.30
N THR A 15 2.32 -14.69 -19.04
CA THR A 15 2.65 -13.25 -18.98
C THR A 15 1.48 -12.44 -18.44
N ALA A 16 0.71 -13.02 -17.52
CA ALA A 16 -0.29 -12.27 -16.78
C ALA A 16 0.42 -11.33 -15.78
N ALA A 17 0.56 -10.06 -16.15
CA ALA A 17 0.70 -8.91 -15.25
C ALA A 17 2.00 -8.76 -14.44
N GLN A 18 3.12 -9.37 -14.82
CA GLN A 18 4.42 -9.05 -14.19
C GLN A 18 5.10 -7.87 -14.91
N ARG A 19 5.48 -6.85 -14.14
CA ARG A 19 6.34 -5.73 -14.57
C ARG A 19 7.63 -6.29 -15.21
N PRO A 20 8.11 -5.73 -16.34
CA PRO A 20 9.42 -6.06 -16.89
C PRO A 20 10.56 -5.89 -15.88
N MET A 21 11.50 -6.83 -15.84
CA MET A 21 12.57 -6.85 -14.82
C MET A 21 13.49 -5.61 -14.87
N ASP A 22 13.60 -4.97 -16.03
CA ASP A 22 14.44 -3.82 -16.33
C ASP A 22 13.76 -2.46 -16.06
N THR A 23 12.45 -2.43 -15.81
CA THR A 23 11.69 -1.21 -15.51
C THR A 23 11.47 -1.10 -14.01
N SER A 24 11.68 0.06 -13.35
CA SER A 24 11.45 0.22 -11.91
C SER A 24 9.96 0.11 -11.52
N ILE A 25 9.66 -0.14 -10.23
CA ILE A 25 8.27 -0.27 -9.74
C ILE A 25 7.52 1.04 -9.97
N CYS A 26 8.17 2.16 -9.62
CA CYS A 26 7.62 3.49 -9.80
C CYS A 26 7.39 3.79 -11.28
N ASP A 27 8.35 3.50 -12.17
CA ASP A 27 8.16 3.79 -13.60
C ASP A 27 6.99 2.99 -14.18
N TYR A 28 6.94 1.68 -13.91
CA TYR A 28 5.92 0.80 -14.47
C TYR A 28 4.51 1.16 -13.98
N TYR A 29 4.30 1.23 -12.66
CA TYR A 29 2.97 1.45 -12.11
C TYR A 29 2.51 2.89 -12.24
N THR A 30 3.43 3.86 -12.31
CA THR A 30 3.07 5.24 -12.65
C THR A 30 2.51 5.31 -14.07
N THR A 31 3.20 4.73 -15.06
CA THR A 31 2.69 4.67 -16.43
C THR A 31 1.39 3.87 -16.52
N ALA A 32 1.31 2.70 -15.88
CA ALA A 32 0.14 1.84 -15.97
C ALA A 32 -1.13 2.45 -15.34
N LEU A 33 -1.00 3.20 -14.24
CA LEU A 33 -2.13 3.71 -13.45
C LEU A 33 -2.40 5.20 -13.68
N LEU A 34 -1.36 5.99 -13.89
CA LEU A 34 -1.42 7.46 -14.01
C LEU A 34 -1.04 7.98 -15.40
N LYS A 35 -0.75 7.07 -16.35
CA LYS A 35 -0.40 7.32 -17.76
C LYS A 35 0.99 7.91 -17.95
N ASP A 36 1.22 9.12 -17.46
CA ASP A 36 2.46 9.86 -17.69
C ASP A 36 3.46 9.62 -16.55
N ASN A 37 4.69 9.22 -16.89
CA ASN A 37 5.74 9.01 -15.89
C ASN A 37 6.47 10.32 -15.58
N THR A 38 5.91 11.12 -14.67
CA THR A 38 6.50 12.37 -14.15
C THR A 38 6.83 12.22 -12.66
N ALA A 39 7.69 13.09 -12.13
CA ALA A 39 8.00 13.12 -10.69
C ALA A 39 6.71 13.24 -9.84
N ASP A 40 5.82 14.15 -10.21
CA ASP A 40 4.53 14.36 -9.53
C ASP A 40 3.64 13.10 -9.55
N ASN A 41 3.61 12.38 -10.67
CA ASN A 41 2.82 11.15 -10.77
C ASN A 41 3.48 10.00 -9.99
N GLN A 42 4.81 9.93 -9.90
CA GLN A 42 5.49 8.96 -9.03
C GLN A 42 5.22 9.24 -7.55
N GLU A 43 5.27 10.51 -7.13
CA GLU A 43 4.89 10.92 -5.77
C GLU A 43 3.44 10.55 -5.50
N LYS A 44 2.54 10.88 -6.42
CA LYS A 44 1.12 10.53 -6.32
C LYS A 44 0.93 9.03 -6.19
N LEU A 45 1.63 8.21 -6.97
CA LEU A 45 1.57 6.75 -6.86
C LEU A 45 1.94 6.29 -5.44
N LEU A 46 3.04 6.80 -4.88
CA LEU A 46 3.47 6.46 -3.53
C LEU A 46 2.46 6.92 -2.47
N THR A 47 1.92 8.14 -2.61
CA THR A 47 0.87 8.64 -1.72
C THR A 47 -0.37 7.75 -1.75
N LEU A 48 -0.83 7.36 -2.94
CA LEU A 48 -1.96 6.44 -3.09
C LEU A 48 -1.69 5.07 -2.44
N LEU A 49 -0.49 4.53 -2.65
CA LEU A 49 -0.07 3.24 -2.10
C LEU A 49 0.01 3.28 -0.56
N VAL A 50 0.72 4.26 0.00
CA VAL A 50 0.90 4.39 1.45
C VAL A 50 -0.45 4.61 2.13
N ASN A 51 -1.28 5.52 1.62
CA ASN A 51 -2.61 5.74 2.19
C ASN A 51 -3.46 4.47 2.12
N THR A 52 -3.40 3.71 1.02
CA THR A 52 -4.14 2.44 0.92
C THR A 52 -3.64 1.40 1.93
N VAL A 53 -2.32 1.31 2.17
CA VAL A 53 -1.75 0.44 3.20
C VAL A 53 -2.20 0.88 4.60
N VAL A 54 -2.27 2.18 4.86
CA VAL A 54 -2.61 2.70 6.19
C VAL A 54 -4.11 2.59 6.49
N ILE A 55 -4.95 3.13 5.61
CA ILE A 55 -6.40 3.30 5.84
C ILE A 55 -7.31 2.40 4.99
N GLY A 56 -6.71 1.53 4.15
CA GLY A 56 -7.45 0.67 3.24
C GLY A 56 -7.92 1.39 1.98
N ASN A 57 -8.72 0.71 1.16
CA ASN A 57 -9.22 1.27 -0.09
C ASN A 57 -10.02 2.56 0.14
N TYR A 58 -9.58 3.66 -0.48
CA TYR A 58 -10.27 4.96 -0.44
C TYR A 58 -10.40 5.63 -1.82
N THR A 59 -9.78 5.07 -2.85
CA THR A 59 -9.86 5.54 -4.24
C THR A 59 -11.00 4.86 -5.01
N MET A 60 -11.55 5.54 -6.03
CA MET A 60 -12.52 4.98 -6.97
C MET A 60 -12.03 5.13 -8.42
N PRO A 61 -12.29 4.16 -9.32
CA PRO A 61 -12.95 2.88 -9.06
C PRO A 61 -11.99 1.88 -8.37
N ASN A 62 -12.49 1.13 -7.38
CA ASN A 62 -11.72 0.04 -6.79
C ASN A 62 -11.86 -1.24 -7.63
N THR A 63 -10.86 -2.11 -7.60
CA THR A 63 -10.81 -3.33 -8.42
C THR A 63 -11.65 -4.49 -7.85
N GLY A 64 -12.53 -4.23 -6.89
CA GLY A 64 -13.25 -5.26 -6.14
C GLY A 64 -12.40 -6.01 -5.10
N VAL A 65 -11.10 -5.75 -5.02
CA VAL A 65 -10.20 -6.29 -3.98
C VAL A 65 -10.33 -5.44 -2.72
N LYS A 66 -10.82 -6.01 -1.62
CA LYS A 66 -10.93 -5.31 -0.34
C LYS A 66 -9.56 -5.25 0.36
N VAL A 67 -9.01 -4.05 0.52
CA VAL A 67 -7.86 -3.80 1.41
C VAL A 67 -8.36 -3.04 2.64
N PRO A 68 -8.27 -3.63 3.85
CA PRO A 68 -8.75 -2.99 5.08
C PRO A 68 -7.80 -1.92 5.64
N GLY A 69 -6.50 -2.01 5.34
CA GLY A 69 -5.45 -1.15 5.91
C GLY A 69 -4.95 -1.63 7.26
N ILE A 70 -3.74 -1.23 7.66
CA ILE A 70 -3.11 -1.67 8.92
C ILE A 70 -3.77 -1.09 10.17
N LEU A 71 -4.50 0.01 10.05
CA LEU A 71 -5.24 0.61 11.18
C LEU A 71 -6.56 -0.08 11.47
N ALA A 72 -7.04 -0.94 10.57
CA ALA A 72 -8.23 -1.74 10.81
C ALA A 72 -7.86 -3.00 11.63
N PRO A 73 -8.73 -3.43 12.58
CA PRO A 73 -8.57 -4.72 13.23
C PRO A 73 -8.57 -5.87 12.21
N GLY A 74 -7.77 -6.89 12.48
CA GLY A 74 -7.64 -8.09 11.64
C GLY A 74 -7.57 -9.36 12.47
N GLN A 75 -7.32 -10.48 11.79
CA GLN A 75 -7.11 -11.78 12.42
C GLN A 75 -5.90 -12.46 11.77
N VAL A 76 -5.00 -13.01 12.59
CA VAL A 76 -3.83 -13.80 12.15
C VAL A 76 -3.86 -15.11 12.94
N ASP A 77 -3.86 -16.25 12.25
CA ASP A 77 -3.88 -17.59 12.86
C ASP A 77 -5.00 -17.81 13.90
N GLY A 78 -6.15 -17.16 13.71
CA GLY A 78 -7.30 -17.22 14.61
C GLY A 78 -7.29 -16.17 15.74
N GLU A 79 -6.19 -15.46 15.94
CA GLU A 79 -6.07 -14.41 16.96
C GLU A 79 -6.45 -13.04 16.41
N MET A 80 -7.25 -12.30 17.18
CA MET A 80 -7.60 -10.93 16.84
C MET A 80 -6.40 -10.01 17.04
N VAL A 81 -6.03 -9.27 15.99
CA VAL A 81 -4.91 -8.33 15.99
C VAL A 81 -5.44 -6.92 15.77
N ASN A 82 -5.00 -5.96 16.58
CA ASN A 82 -5.27 -4.55 16.39
C ASN A 82 -3.98 -3.75 16.52
N LEU A 83 -3.52 -3.16 15.43
CA LEU A 83 -2.29 -2.38 15.39
C LEU A 83 -2.51 -0.90 15.68
N LEU A 84 -3.75 -0.40 15.63
CA LEU A 84 -4.06 1.02 15.86
C LEU A 84 -3.43 1.60 17.15
N PRO A 85 -3.43 0.89 18.31
CA PRO A 85 -2.85 1.41 19.55
C PRO A 85 -1.34 1.71 19.47
N TYR A 86 -0.63 1.16 18.49
CA TYR A 86 0.78 1.45 18.24
C TYR A 86 1.00 2.76 17.49
N PHE A 87 -0.04 3.31 16.84
CA PHE A 87 0.02 4.51 16.00
C PHE A 87 -0.70 5.72 16.60
N ASP A 88 -1.73 5.52 17.43
CA ASP A 88 -2.56 6.60 17.96
C ASP A 88 -2.07 7.19 19.30
N GLY A 89 -0.91 6.74 19.80
CA GLY A 89 -0.34 7.16 21.07
C GLY A 89 -0.95 6.49 22.30
N SER A 90 -1.80 5.47 22.14
CA SER A 90 -2.34 4.69 23.26
C SER A 90 -1.27 3.83 23.95
N LEU A 91 -0.24 3.40 23.21
CA LEU A 91 0.87 2.61 23.72
C LEU A 91 2.18 3.40 23.74
N LYS A 92 3.00 3.12 24.74
CA LYS A 92 4.41 3.53 24.80
C LYS A 92 5.27 2.63 23.90
N SER A 93 4.98 2.66 22.60
CA SER A 93 5.55 1.75 21.61
C SER A 93 6.81 2.27 20.91
N THR A 94 7.10 3.57 21.00
CA THR A 94 8.20 4.19 20.26
C THR A 94 9.51 4.19 21.04
N ASN A 95 10.64 4.14 20.34
CA ASN A 95 11.98 4.14 20.92
C ASN A 95 12.56 5.55 21.18
N LYS A 96 11.71 6.57 21.39
CA LYS A 96 12.15 7.95 21.62
C LYS A 96 12.58 8.25 23.06
N GLY A 97 12.13 7.46 24.05
CA GLY A 97 12.36 7.73 25.47
C GLY A 97 13.75 7.38 26.01
N HIS A 98 14.81 7.29 25.19
CA HIS A 98 16.18 7.07 25.68
C HIS A 98 16.33 5.92 26.71
N GLY A 99 15.77 4.75 26.41
CA GLY A 99 15.81 3.56 27.29
C GLY A 99 14.45 3.09 27.79
N HIS A 100 13.38 3.82 27.48
CA HIS A 100 12.00 3.36 27.67
C HIS A 100 11.12 3.74 26.46
N GLY A 101 9.97 3.08 26.36
CA GLY A 101 8.98 3.37 25.34
C GLY A 101 8.28 4.71 25.58
N GLU A 102 8.04 5.47 24.52
CA GLU A 102 7.23 6.69 24.55
C GLU A 102 5.97 6.56 23.71
N ALA A 103 4.90 7.22 24.18
CA ALA A 103 3.64 7.32 23.46
C ALA A 103 3.72 8.47 22.46
N VAL A 104 3.67 8.14 21.18
CA VAL A 104 3.64 9.12 20.09
C VAL A 104 2.37 8.86 19.29
N ASN A 105 1.56 9.89 19.13
CA ASN A 105 0.41 9.85 18.25
C ASN A 105 0.84 10.25 16.84
N PHE A 106 0.96 9.27 15.95
CA PHE A 106 1.22 9.43 14.51
C PHE A 106 -0.08 9.66 13.72
N LEU A 107 -1.19 9.93 14.40
CA LEU A 107 -2.49 10.25 13.82
C LEU A 107 -3.00 11.60 14.34
N ASP A 108 -2.13 12.42 14.93
CA ASP A 108 -2.49 13.70 15.56
C ASP A 108 -2.88 14.80 14.57
N GLY A 109 -2.48 14.68 13.30
CA GLY A 109 -2.90 15.55 12.20
C GLY A 109 -4.33 15.34 11.67
N GLY A 110 -5.23 14.67 12.40
CA GLY A 110 -6.62 14.39 11.97
C GLY A 110 -6.88 12.95 11.51
N GLY A 111 -5.97 12.02 11.82
CA GLY A 111 -6.12 10.59 11.56
C GLY A 111 -6.32 10.24 10.09
N ALA A 112 -7.33 9.42 9.79
CA ALA A 112 -7.58 8.94 8.44
C ALA A 112 -8.21 9.99 7.50
N GLU A 113 -8.74 11.10 8.02
CA GLU A 113 -9.43 12.10 7.22
C GLU A 113 -8.54 12.79 6.17
N PRO A 114 -7.37 13.36 6.51
CA PRO A 114 -6.47 13.96 5.53
C PRO A 114 -5.95 12.93 4.52
N LEU A 115 -5.68 11.69 4.95
CA LEU A 115 -5.18 10.62 4.08
C LEU A 115 -6.18 10.28 2.96
N LYS A 116 -7.49 10.32 3.23
CA LYS A 116 -8.54 10.15 2.20
C LYS A 116 -8.51 11.25 1.13
N LYS A 117 -7.90 12.40 1.44
CA LYS A 117 -7.74 13.56 0.54
C LYS A 117 -6.33 13.60 -0.08
N ASN A 118 -5.52 12.55 0.08
CA ASN A 118 -4.10 12.52 -0.32
C ASN A 118 -3.24 13.59 0.38
N MET A 119 -3.64 14.00 1.58
CA MET A 119 -2.90 14.94 2.41
C MET A 119 -2.25 14.20 3.58
N PRO A 120 -1.05 14.60 4.03
CA PRO A 120 -0.42 13.99 5.19
C PRO A 120 -1.21 14.28 6.47
N ALA A 121 -1.64 15.53 6.67
CA ALA A 121 -2.33 16.02 7.86
C ALA A 121 -3.28 17.19 7.52
N ASN A 122 -4.16 17.54 8.45
CA ASN A 122 -5.01 18.74 8.37
C ASN A 122 -4.25 20.04 8.73
N ASP A 123 -3.06 19.92 9.33
CA ASP A 123 -2.21 21.03 9.73
C ASP A 123 -0.71 20.69 9.57
N MET A 124 0.17 21.68 9.78
CA MET A 124 1.62 21.54 9.60
C MET A 124 2.38 21.18 10.90
N SER A 125 1.68 20.94 12.00
CA SER A 125 2.24 20.65 13.32
C SER A 125 2.18 19.17 13.71
N SER A 126 1.54 18.34 12.87
CA SER A 126 1.46 16.89 12.99
C SER A 126 2.83 16.24 13.20
N ARG A 127 2.84 15.13 13.94
CA ARG A 127 4.02 14.29 14.20
C ARG A 127 4.15 13.10 13.23
N GLN A 128 3.33 13.10 12.19
CA GLN A 128 3.34 12.15 11.06
C GLN A 128 4.60 12.25 10.21
#